data_AF-A0A974XPW5-F1
#
_entry.id   AF-A0A974XPW5-F1
#
_cell.length_a   1.000
_cell.length_b   1.000
_cell.length_c   1.000
_cell.angle_alpha   90.00
_cell.angle_beta   90.00
_cell.angle_gamma   90.00
#
_symmetry.space_group_name_H-M   'P 1'
#
loop_
_entity.id
_entity.type
_entity.pdbx_description
1 polymer ?
#
loop_
_entity_poly.entity_id
_entity_poly.type
_entity_poly.pdbx_seq_one_letter_code
_entity_poly.pdbx_strand_id
1 'polypeptide(L)'
;MEMDDFGMTVFFEDRKGREIEIELFDDWPPKLEARHDGKKIGHLEFDEYRDMAVLESADVKQEYQKAGIGTQMFKELVEVHDDVYVPNRRWSAATGHNFYLSIEGAALVNACIREGILTDANEAPY
;
A
#
# COMPACT_ATOMS: atom_id res chain seq x y z
N MET A 1 -9.98 17.94 -3.66
CA MET A 1 -9.09 16.93 -4.26
C MET A 1 -8.78 17.44 -5.65
N GLU A 2 -7.58 17.99 -5.85
CA GLU A 2 -7.13 18.42 -7.18
C GLU A 2 -6.34 17.26 -7.76
N MET A 3 -6.82 16.71 -8.87
CA MET A 3 -6.00 15.86 -9.75
C MET A 3 -5.28 16.80 -10.70
N ASP A 4 -3.95 16.77 -10.69
CA ASP A 4 -3.15 17.33 -11.76
C ASP A 4 -2.72 16.20 -12.72
N ASP A 5 -2.14 16.56 -13.87
CA ASP A 5 -1.68 15.61 -14.90
C ASP A 5 -0.55 14.66 -14.42
N PHE A 6 -0.21 14.63 -13.12
CA PHE A 6 0.90 13.88 -12.53
C PHE A 6 0.51 12.91 -11.41
N GLY A 7 -0.73 12.92 -10.93
CA GLY A 7 -1.22 12.03 -9.88
C GLY A 7 -2.09 12.75 -8.84
N MET A 8 -2.19 12.16 -7.65
CA MET A 8 -2.90 12.73 -6.51
C MET A 8 -2.00 12.79 -5.29
N THR A 9 -1.90 13.97 -4.68
CA THR A 9 -1.15 14.18 -3.44
C THR A 9 -2.09 14.44 -2.27
N VAL A 10 -1.88 13.71 -1.18
CA VAL A 10 -2.63 13.83 0.08
C VAL A 10 -1.65 14.12 1.22
N PHE A 11 -2.01 15.07 2.08
CA PHE A 11 -1.26 15.35 3.30
C PHE A 11 -2.00 14.78 4.50
N PHE A 12 -1.28 14.10 5.39
CA PHE A 12 -1.85 13.63 6.66
C PHE A 12 -0.86 13.78 7.80
N GLU A 13 -1.37 14.02 9.02
CA GLU A 13 -0.56 14.00 10.23
C GLU A 13 -0.46 12.58 10.78
N ASP A 14 0.76 12.06 10.91
CA ASP A 14 0.97 10.73 11.46
C ASP A 14 0.83 10.69 13.00
N ARG A 15 0.85 9.49 13.59
CA ARG A 15 0.70 9.33 15.05
C ARG A 15 1.81 9.97 15.90
N LYS A 16 2.87 10.49 15.28
CA LYS A 16 3.96 11.22 15.95
C LYS A 16 3.90 12.73 15.68
N GLY A 17 2.85 13.23 15.02
CA GLY A 17 2.68 14.66 14.72
C GLY A 17 3.51 15.15 13.54
N ARG A 18 3.94 14.24 12.64
CA ARG A 18 4.67 14.60 11.42
C ARG A 18 3.68 14.75 10.26
N GLU A 19 3.82 15.81 9.48
CA GLU A 19 3.07 15.96 8.23
C GLU A 19 3.71 15.08 7.15
N ILE A 20 2.94 14.12 6.65
CA ILE A 20 3.39 13.17 5.65
C ILE A 20 2.62 13.45 4.36
N GLU A 21 3.37 13.56 3.28
CA GLU A 21 2.87 13.65 1.92
C GLU A 21 2.75 12.23 1.36
N ILE A 22 1.57 11.86 0.87
CA ILE A 22 1.33 10.61 0.13
C ILE A 22 1.04 11.00 -1.31
N GLU A 23 1.86 10.50 -2.22
CA GLU A 23 1.73 10.69 -3.66
C GLU A 23 1.24 9.37 -4.27
N LEU A 24 0.09 9.42 -4.95
CA LEU A 24 -0.49 8.35 -5.73
C LEU A 24 -0.27 8.68 -7.21
N PHE A 25 0.58 7.90 -7.87
CA PHE A 25 0.96 8.14 -9.26
C PHE A 25 -0.14 7.63 -10.21
N ASP A 26 -0.37 8.35 -11.31
CA ASP A 26 -1.29 7.92 -12.39
C ASP A 26 -0.63 6.86 -13.28
N ASP A 27 -0.28 5.72 -12.68
CA ASP A 27 0.35 4.57 -13.32
C ASP A 27 -0.51 3.30 -13.14
N TRP A 28 -0.40 2.35 -14.07
CA TRP A 28 -0.95 1.00 -13.91
C TRP A 28 0.15 -0.06 -14.14
N PRO A 29 0.42 -0.96 -13.16
CA PRO A 29 -0.19 -1.05 -11.83
C PRO A 29 0.08 0.18 -10.94
N PRO A 30 -0.78 0.45 -9.94
CA PRO A 30 -0.66 1.67 -9.13
C PRO A 30 0.60 1.65 -8.26
N LYS A 31 1.10 2.85 -7.98
CA LYS A 31 2.24 3.07 -7.10
C LYS A 31 1.95 4.21 -6.12
N LEU A 32 2.42 4.05 -4.89
CA LEU A 32 2.35 5.07 -3.86
C LEU A 32 3.73 5.36 -3.28
N GLU A 33 3.99 6.63 -2.99
CA GLU A 33 5.16 7.06 -2.22
C GLU A 33 4.73 7.92 -1.03
N ALA A 34 5.30 7.64 0.14
CA ALA A 34 5.19 8.51 1.30
C ALA A 34 6.47 9.35 1.45
N ARG A 35 6.32 10.65 1.70
CA ARG A 35 7.40 11.62 1.86
C ARG A 35 7.24 12.43 3.14
N HIS A 36 8.37 12.78 3.74
CA HIS A 36 8.45 13.72 4.86
C HIS A 36 9.65 14.64 4.62
N ASP A 37 9.44 15.96 4.69
CA ASP A 37 10.42 16.98 4.33
C ASP A 37 11.05 16.75 2.93
N GLY A 38 10.21 16.37 1.95
CA GLY A 38 10.62 16.10 0.57
C GLY A 38 11.42 14.81 0.35
N LYS A 39 11.60 13.97 1.37
CA LYS A 39 12.35 12.70 1.27
C LYS A 39 11.39 11.51 1.26
N LYS A 40 11.58 10.57 0.32
CA LYS A 40 10.87 9.27 0.33
C LYS A 40 11.17 8.50 1.63
N ILE A 41 10.12 8.12 2.33
CA ILE A 41 10.14 7.38 3.60
C ILE A 41 9.37 6.06 3.55
N GLY A 42 8.62 5.81 2.49
CA GLY A 42 7.93 4.54 2.28
C GLY A 42 7.28 4.48 0.90
N HIS A 43 6.77 3.30 0.56
CA HIS A 43 6.03 3.05 -0.69
C HIS A 43 5.11 1.84 -0.58
N LEU A 44 4.16 1.80 -1.50
CA LEU A 44 3.46 0.59 -1.94
C LEU A 44 3.68 0.46 -3.45
N GLU A 45 4.12 -0.69 -3.90
CA GLU A 45 4.34 -1.03 -5.31
C GLU A 45 3.58 -2.32 -5.63
N PHE A 46 2.86 -2.27 -6.75
CA PHE A 46 2.03 -3.36 -7.24
C PHE A 46 2.59 -3.84 -8.58
N ASP A 47 2.39 -5.12 -8.86
CA ASP A 47 2.74 -5.72 -10.15
C ASP A 47 1.53 -6.48 -10.71
N GLU A 48 1.52 -6.69 -12.02
CA GLU A 48 0.42 -7.31 -12.73
C GLU A 48 0.47 -8.84 -12.60
N TYR A 49 -0.60 -9.43 -12.07
CA TYR A 49 -0.78 -10.88 -11.97
C TYR A 49 -2.16 -11.28 -12.47
N ARG A 50 -2.22 -11.94 -13.65
CA ARG A 50 -3.48 -12.37 -14.29
C ARG A 50 -4.49 -11.23 -14.41
N ASP A 51 -4.05 -10.11 -15.01
CA ASP A 51 -4.86 -8.89 -15.23
C ASP A 51 -5.31 -8.17 -13.94
N MET A 52 -4.67 -8.45 -12.80
CA MET A 52 -4.93 -7.80 -11.51
C MET A 52 -3.66 -7.13 -10.97
N ALA A 53 -3.81 -5.97 -10.34
CA ALA A 53 -2.71 -5.35 -9.59
C ALA A 53 -2.56 -6.01 -8.21
N VAL A 54 -1.46 -6.73 -7.99
CA VAL A 54 -1.16 -7.41 -6.71
C VAL A 54 0.02 -6.74 -6.04
N LEU A 55 -0.10 -6.45 -4.74
CA LEU A 55 0.97 -5.86 -3.95
C LEU A 55 2.24 -6.71 -4.04
N GLU A 56 3.28 -6.14 -4.63
CA GLU A 56 4.59 -6.76 -4.81
C GLU A 56 5.51 -6.36 -3.66
N SER A 57 5.52 -5.07 -3.31
CA SER A 57 6.48 -4.49 -2.38
C SER A 57 5.83 -3.40 -1.53
N ALA A 58 6.09 -3.45 -0.23
CA ALA A 58 5.64 -2.47 0.73
C ALA A 58 6.75 -2.21 1.74
N ASP A 59 7.17 -0.95 1.88
CA ASP A 59 8.15 -0.56 2.88
C ASP A 59 7.80 0.80 3.50
N VAL A 60 8.16 0.94 4.78
CA VAL A 60 8.20 2.22 5.47
C VAL A 60 9.47 2.18 6.31
N LYS A 61 10.31 3.21 6.19
CA LYS A 61 11.56 3.34 6.95
C LYS A 61 11.32 3.09 8.44
N GLN A 62 12.25 2.38 9.07
CA GLN A 62 12.09 1.88 10.43
C GLN A 62 11.70 2.96 11.45
N GLU A 63 12.27 4.18 11.35
CA GLU A 63 11.94 5.28 12.26
C GLU A 63 10.54 5.90 12.04
N TYR A 64 9.90 5.57 10.91
CA TYR A 64 8.55 5.96 10.51
C TYR A 64 7.51 4.85 10.73
N GLN A 65 7.93 3.60 10.93
CA GLN A 65 7.00 2.49 11.15
C GLN A 65 6.11 2.69 12.38
N LYS A 66 4.95 2.01 12.35
CA LYS A 66 3.91 2.06 13.40
C LYS A 66 3.28 3.44 13.62
N ALA A 67 3.54 4.40 12.75
CA ALA A 67 2.95 5.73 12.80
C ALA A 67 1.64 5.87 11.98
N GLY A 68 1.19 4.81 11.31
CA GLY A 68 -0.04 4.81 10.50
C GLY A 68 0.16 5.13 9.02
N ILE A 69 1.40 5.30 8.56
CA ILE A 69 1.71 5.65 7.16
C ILE A 69 1.26 4.56 6.18
N GLY A 70 1.63 3.30 6.42
CA GLY A 70 1.23 2.20 5.53
C GLY A 70 -0.28 2.02 5.43
N THR A 71 -1.00 2.14 6.56
CA THR A 71 -2.47 2.07 6.58
C THR A 71 -3.09 3.25 5.85
N GLN A 72 -2.52 4.45 5.98
CA GLN A 72 -3.00 5.62 5.24
C GLN A 72 -2.78 5.46 3.74
N MET A 73 -1.61 4.97 3.29
CA MET A 73 -1.35 4.69 1.87
C MET A 73 -2.40 3.73 1.30
N PHE A 74 -2.72 2.64 2.00
CA PHE A 74 -3.80 1.74 1.55
C PHE A 74 -5.16 2.42 1.50
N LYS A 75 -5.47 3.27 2.48
CA LYS A 75 -6.74 4.01 2.52
C LYS A 75 -6.91 4.90 1.30
N GLU A 76 -5.89 5.68 0.94
CA GLU A 76 -5.94 6.53 -0.25
C GLU A 76 -6.03 5.69 -1.53
N LEU A 77 -5.30 4.57 -1.61
CA LEU A 77 -5.33 3.70 -2.77
C LEU A 77 -6.73 3.11 -3.03
N VAL A 78 -7.38 2.55 -2.01
CA VAL A 78 -8.70 1.90 -2.16
C VAL A 78 -9.85 2.89 -2.34
N GLU A 79 -9.63 4.17 -2.04
CA GLU A 79 -10.61 5.22 -2.34
C GLU A 79 -10.60 5.59 -3.84
N VAL A 80 -9.52 5.29 -4.55
CA VAL A 80 -9.33 5.65 -5.97
C VAL A 80 -9.40 4.43 -6.89
N HIS A 81 -9.00 3.24 -6.40
CA HIS A 81 -8.96 2.01 -7.19
C HIS A 81 -9.75 0.89 -6.53
N ASP A 82 -10.72 0.33 -7.25
CA ASP A 82 -11.51 -0.82 -6.82
C ASP A 82 -10.76 -2.16 -6.98
N ASP A 83 -9.81 -2.24 -7.93
CA ASP A 83 -9.17 -3.48 -8.38
C ASP A 83 -7.71 -3.63 -7.89
N VAL A 84 -7.49 -3.40 -6.59
CA VAL A 84 -6.18 -3.62 -5.95
C VAL A 84 -6.21 -4.78 -4.97
N TYR A 85 -5.22 -5.66 -5.11
CA TYR A 85 -5.14 -6.90 -4.38
C TYR A 85 -3.87 -7.03 -3.55
N VAL A 86 -3.96 -7.75 -2.45
CA VAL A 86 -2.82 -8.19 -1.65
C VAL A 86 -2.55 -9.68 -1.90
N PRO A 87 -1.29 -10.14 -1.78
CA PRO A 87 -0.97 -11.56 -1.94
C PRO A 87 -1.86 -12.45 -1.07
N ASN A 88 -2.33 -13.55 -1.65
CA ASN A 88 -3.15 -14.51 -0.93
C ASN A 88 -2.38 -15.02 0.30
N ARG A 89 -3.05 -15.08 1.46
CA ARG A 89 -2.42 -15.53 2.72
C ARG A 89 -1.86 -16.97 2.66
N ARG A 90 -2.28 -17.77 1.67
CA ARG A 90 -1.77 -19.14 1.45
C ARG A 90 -0.56 -19.19 0.52
N TRP A 91 -0.26 -18.10 -0.19
CA TRP A 91 0.92 -18.03 -1.05
C TRP A 91 2.19 -17.90 -0.20
N SER A 92 3.21 -18.63 -0.61
CA SER A 92 4.52 -18.62 0.03
C SER A 92 5.61 -18.91 -0.99
N ALA A 93 6.85 -18.58 -0.63
CA ALA A 93 8.02 -18.99 -1.41
C ALA A 93 8.06 -20.52 -1.61
N ALA A 94 7.61 -21.31 -0.63
CA ALA A 94 7.57 -22.77 -0.72
C ALA A 94 6.58 -23.29 -1.77
N THR A 95 5.57 -22.49 -2.13
CA THR A 95 4.59 -22.81 -3.18
C THR A 95 5.02 -22.29 -4.56
N GLY A 96 6.19 -21.65 -4.68
CA GLY A 96 6.70 -21.12 -5.94
C GLY A 96 5.98 -19.85 -6.43
N HIS A 97 5.21 -19.20 -5.57
CA HIS A 97 4.57 -17.92 -5.88
C HIS A 97 5.58 -16.78 -5.70
N ASN A 98 5.59 -15.85 -6.64
CA ASN A 98 6.42 -14.62 -6.57
C ASN A 98 5.81 -13.57 -5.62
N PHE A 99 4.50 -13.65 -5.39
CA PHE A 99 3.75 -12.78 -4.48
C PHE A 99 3.49 -13.52 -3.18
N TYR A 100 4.05 -13.04 -2.07
CA TYR A 100 3.75 -13.54 -0.74
C TYR A 100 4.04 -12.46 0.32
N LEU A 101 3.33 -12.53 1.44
CA LEU A 101 3.51 -11.57 2.52
C LEU A 101 4.70 -11.98 3.40
N SER A 102 5.61 -11.03 3.64
CA SER A 102 6.53 -11.13 4.78
C SER A 102 5.75 -11.03 6.11
N ILE A 103 6.44 -11.23 7.24
CA ILE A 103 5.81 -11.06 8.56
C ILE A 103 5.30 -9.61 8.72
N GLU A 104 6.10 -8.64 8.30
CA GLU A 104 5.79 -7.22 8.32
C GLU A 104 4.66 -6.87 7.35
N GLY A 105 4.69 -7.42 6.14
CA GLY A 105 3.62 -7.25 5.15
C GLY A 105 2.28 -7.81 5.66
N ALA A 106 2.30 -9.01 6.25
CA ALA A 106 1.12 -9.60 6.87
C ALA A 106 0.61 -8.75 8.05
N ALA A 107 1.50 -8.17 8.86
CA ALA A 107 1.10 -7.28 9.94
C ALA A 107 0.43 -6.00 9.42
N LEU A 108 0.91 -5.43 8.31
CA LEU A 108 0.31 -4.28 7.64
C LEU A 108 -1.07 -4.62 7.06
N VAL A 109 -1.19 -5.70 6.29
CA VAL A 109 -2.46 -6.14 5.69
C VAL A 109 -3.50 -6.41 6.79
N ASN A 110 -3.13 -7.15 7.84
CA ASN A 110 -4.02 -7.41 8.97
C ASN A 110 -4.43 -6.13 9.71
N ALA A 111 -3.57 -5.11 9.78
CA ALA A 111 -3.93 -3.81 10.35
C ALA A 111 -4.98 -3.11 9.49
N CYS A 112 -4.80 -3.11 8.16
CA CYS A 112 -5.76 -2.53 7.23
C CYS A 112 -7.13 -3.25 7.29
N ILE A 113 -7.14 -4.58 7.39
CA ILE A 113 -8.39 -5.36 7.56
C ILE A 113 -9.10 -5.00 8.86
N ARG A 114 -8.36 -4.94 9.98
CA ARG A 114 -8.94 -4.58 11.28
C ARG A 114 -9.52 -3.16 11.30
N GLU A 115 -8.93 -2.25 10.54
CA GLU A 115 -9.40 -0.87 10.39
C GLU A 115 -10.48 -0.71 9.30
N GLY A 116 -10.86 -1.80 8.61
CA GLY A 116 -11.91 -1.79 7.58
C GLY A 116 -11.48 -1.16 6.25
N ILE A 117 -10.18 -0.97 6.04
CA ILE A 117 -9.60 -0.41 4.80
C ILE A 117 -9.53 -1.50 3.72
N LEU A 118 -9.11 -2.71 4.10
CA LEU A 118 -9.12 -3.88 3.24
C LEU A 118 -10.16 -4.88 3.74
N THR A 119 -10.65 -5.71 2.82
CA THR A 119 -11.53 -6.83 3.14
C THR A 119 -10.95 -8.12 2.57
N ASP A 120 -11.55 -9.28 2.91
CA ASP A 120 -11.16 -10.56 2.31
C ASP A 120 -11.31 -10.56 0.77
N ALA A 121 -12.14 -9.66 0.20
CA ALA A 121 -12.28 -9.51 -1.25
C ALA A 121 -11.04 -8.91 -1.94
N ASN A 122 -10.18 -8.24 -1.18
CA ASN A 122 -8.92 -7.71 -1.68
C ASN A 122 -7.79 -8.77 -1.69
N GLU A 123 -8.04 -10.01 -1.24
CA GLU A 123 -7.03 -11.06 -1.41
C GLU A 123 -7.04 -11.58 -2.85
N ALA A 124 -5.86 -11.69 -3.45
CA ALA A 124 -5.73 -12.24 -4.78
C ALA A 124 -6.30 -13.68 -4.85
N PRO A 125 -7.10 -14.02 -5.88
CA PRO A 125 -7.67 -15.34 -6.05
C PRO A 125 -6.59 -16.38 -6.43
N TYR A 126 -6.84 -17.66 -6.10
CA TYR A 126 -5.93 -18.80 -6.30
C TYR A 126 -5.46 -19.01 -7.75
#